data_AF-A0A453IIE7-F1
#
_entry.id   AF-A0A453IIE7-F1
#
_cell.length_a   1.000
_cell.length_b   1.000
_cell.length_c   1.000
_cell.angle_alpha   90.00
_cell.angle_beta   90.00
_cell.angle_gamma   90.00
#
_symmetry.space_group_name_H-M   'P 1'
#
loop_
_entity.id
_entity.type
_entity.pdbx_description
1 polymer ?
#
loop_
_entity_poly.entity_id
_entity_poly.type
_entity_poly.pdbx_seq_one_letter_code
_entity_poly.pdbx_strand_id
1 'polypeptide(L)'
;MTLHELIAGLYSFIKSINYTEILEKVWIRSSKPYPISLSLRKLQGLLKDDLPMDRDCFNLIVRKIMLDDIQTSQKTKQLIAKHYLDMKFWMTTDFGRHPDFRKKLDVEQLANSVRSWPGIKYNVSTCKSIHIPVQCIDEFILFTLDQDTRTVYILDPTPINPMYRYNPLAKYVKKIIWISEHLPKAMSKACPGSRWNEDILLWH
;
A
#
# COMPACT_ATOMS: atom_id res chain seq x y z
N MET A 1 15.96 15.48 -29.62
CA MET A 1 15.48 14.33 -28.83
C MET A 1 14.65 14.86 -27.68
N THR A 2 13.36 14.55 -27.65
CA THR A 2 12.43 15.00 -26.61
C THR A 2 12.46 14.04 -25.40
N LEU A 3 11.98 14.50 -24.24
CA LEU A 3 11.79 13.63 -23.07
C LEU A 3 10.90 12.42 -23.41
N HIS A 4 9.89 12.63 -24.25
CA HIS A 4 8.99 11.57 -24.70
C HIS A 4 9.72 10.51 -25.53
N GLU A 5 10.57 10.92 -26.48
CA GLU A 5 11.38 10.00 -27.29
C GLU A 5 12.35 9.17 -26.43
N LEU A 6 12.96 9.80 -25.41
CA LEU A 6 13.84 9.11 -24.45
C LEU A 6 13.07 8.07 -23.63
N ILE A 7 11.89 8.42 -23.10
CA ILE A 7 11.05 7.51 -22.32
C ILE A 7 10.58 6.33 -23.18
N ALA A 8 10.12 6.60 -24.40
CA ALA A 8 9.70 5.57 -25.33
C ALA A 8 10.86 4.64 -25.73
N GLY A 9 12.05 5.20 -25.99
CA GLY A 9 13.25 4.42 -26.28
C GLY A 9 13.66 3.52 -25.11
N LEU A 10 13.65 4.05 -23.88
CA LEU A 10 13.95 3.27 -22.68
C LEU A 10 12.95 2.14 -22.45
N TYR A 11 11.66 2.42 -22.64
CA TYR A 11 10.59 1.44 -22.52
C TYR A 11 10.76 0.28 -23.51
N SER A 12 10.99 0.60 -24.79
CA SER A 12 11.25 -0.37 -25.84
C SER A 12 12.51 -1.20 -25.55
N PHE A 13 13.58 -0.54 -25.08
CA PHE A 13 14.81 -1.23 -24.68
C PHE A 13 14.57 -2.23 -23.55
N ILE A 14 13.93 -1.81 -22.46
CA ILE A 14 13.62 -2.68 -21.31
C ILE A 14 12.78 -3.88 -21.75
N LYS A 15 11.77 -3.66 -22.59
CA LYS A 15 10.92 -4.75 -23.11
C LYS A 15 11.65 -5.72 -24.04
N SER A 16 12.66 -5.26 -24.76
CA SER A 16 13.40 -6.07 -25.74
C SER A 16 14.33 -7.11 -25.10
N ILE A 17 14.75 -6.92 -23.85
CA ILE A 17 15.66 -7.82 -23.14
C ILE A 17 14.91 -9.12 -22.77
N ASN A 18 15.40 -10.28 -23.21
CA ASN A 18 14.76 -11.57 -22.95
C ASN A 18 15.70 -12.65 -22.38
N TYR A 19 16.97 -12.33 -22.15
CA TYR A 19 17.94 -13.27 -21.58
C TYR A 19 17.66 -13.51 -20.09
N THR A 20 17.37 -14.76 -19.72
CA THR A 20 16.99 -15.17 -18.35
C THR A 20 17.94 -14.66 -17.27
N GLU A 21 19.25 -14.75 -17.49
CA GLU A 21 20.25 -14.27 -16.53
C GLU A 21 20.18 -12.77 -16.29
N ILE A 22 19.87 -11.98 -17.32
CA ILE A 22 19.74 -10.52 -17.22
C ILE A 22 18.41 -10.16 -16.55
N LEU A 23 17.35 -10.91 -16.83
CA LEU A 23 16.02 -10.70 -16.24
C LEU A 23 16.04 -10.79 -14.71
N GLU A 24 16.89 -11.63 -14.12
CA GLU A 24 17.03 -11.77 -12.67
C GLU A 24 17.93 -10.72 -12.01
N LYS A 25 18.69 -9.93 -12.79
CA LYS A 25 19.56 -8.89 -12.21
C LYS A 25 18.73 -7.78 -11.57
N VAL A 26 19.18 -7.31 -10.40
CA VAL A 26 18.60 -6.15 -9.71
C VAL A 26 18.98 -4.86 -10.46
N TRP A 27 17.97 -4.09 -10.85
CA TRP A 27 18.14 -2.81 -11.56
C TRP A 27 17.77 -1.61 -10.68
N ILE A 28 16.80 -1.79 -9.78
CA ILE A 28 16.40 -0.74 -8.83
C ILE A 28 16.61 -1.25 -7.41
N ARG A 29 17.25 -0.42 -6.59
CA ARG A 29 17.45 -0.68 -5.15
C ARG A 29 17.04 0.54 -4.35
N SER A 30 16.09 0.36 -3.43
CA SER A 30 15.69 1.37 -2.46
C SER A 30 15.94 0.86 -1.06
N SER A 31 16.93 1.40 -0.37
CA SER A 31 17.40 0.88 0.93
C SER A 31 16.52 1.27 2.12
N LYS A 32 15.90 2.46 2.08
CA LYS A 32 15.13 3.03 3.17
C LYS A 32 13.66 3.19 2.81
N PRO A 33 12.74 2.99 3.76
CA PRO A 33 12.99 2.60 5.16
C PRO A 33 13.39 1.15 5.37
N TYR A 34 13.13 0.29 4.39
CA TYR A 34 13.58 -1.09 4.35
C TYR A 34 13.96 -1.44 2.90
N PRO A 35 14.85 -2.42 2.68
CA PRO A 35 15.32 -2.73 1.34
C PRO A 35 14.20 -3.25 0.46
N ILE A 36 14.04 -2.62 -0.71
CA ILE A 36 13.27 -3.11 -1.85
C ILE A 36 14.24 -3.23 -3.01
N SER A 37 14.24 -4.37 -3.69
CA SER A 37 15.05 -4.60 -4.89
C SER A 37 14.15 -5.10 -6.01
N LEU A 38 14.20 -4.43 -7.17
CA LEU A 38 13.44 -4.84 -8.35
C LEU A 38 14.41 -5.42 -9.36
N SER A 39 14.15 -6.67 -9.75
CA SER A 39 14.80 -7.28 -10.89
C SER A 39 14.24 -6.71 -12.19
N LEU A 40 14.96 -6.87 -13.29
CA LEU A 40 14.46 -6.49 -14.61
C LEU A 40 13.15 -7.21 -14.95
N ARG A 41 12.97 -8.47 -14.53
CA ARG A 41 11.70 -9.21 -14.68
C ARG A 41 10.53 -8.49 -14.01
N LYS A 42 10.71 -8.01 -12.77
CA LYS A 42 9.66 -7.26 -12.04
C LYS A 42 9.34 -5.94 -12.73
N LEU A 43 10.35 -5.25 -13.26
CA LEU A 43 10.17 -4.02 -14.04
C LEU A 43 9.42 -4.29 -15.34
N GLN A 44 9.77 -5.35 -16.07
CA GLN A 44 9.03 -5.75 -17.26
C GLN A 44 7.57 -6.11 -16.95
N GLY A 45 7.33 -6.80 -15.83
CA GLY A 45 5.98 -7.08 -15.35
C GLY A 45 5.17 -5.81 -15.09
N LEU A 46 5.78 -4.79 -14.49
CA LEU A 46 5.14 -3.48 -14.29
C LEU A 46 4.77 -2.77 -15.61
N LEU A 47 5.55 -2.99 -16.69
CA LEU A 47 5.34 -2.36 -18.00
C LEU A 47 4.43 -3.17 -18.93
N LYS A 48 3.96 -4.33 -18.47
CA LYS A 48 3.09 -5.24 -19.22
C LYS A 48 1.67 -5.09 -18.69
N ASP A 49 0.75 -4.79 -19.60
CA ASP A 49 -0.65 -4.52 -19.23
C ASP A 49 -1.45 -5.79 -18.88
N ASP A 50 -0.88 -6.98 -19.16
CA ASP A 50 -1.49 -8.29 -18.96
C ASP A 50 -1.05 -9.00 -17.67
N LEU A 51 -0.12 -8.43 -16.91
CA LEU A 51 0.40 -9.02 -15.68
C LEU A 51 0.05 -8.20 -14.44
N PRO A 52 -0.25 -8.86 -13.30
CA PRO A 52 -0.45 -8.15 -12.06
C PRO A 52 0.83 -7.44 -11.62
N MET A 53 0.68 -6.25 -11.04
CA MET A 53 1.80 -5.49 -10.50
C MET A 53 2.45 -6.25 -9.33
N ASP A 54 3.76 -6.44 -9.38
CA ASP A 54 4.51 -7.03 -8.28
C ASP A 54 4.41 -6.15 -7.01
N ARG A 55 4.30 -6.79 -5.84
CA ARG A 55 4.14 -6.09 -4.56
C ARG A 55 5.30 -5.16 -4.22
N ASP A 56 6.52 -5.51 -4.59
CA ASP A 56 7.68 -4.64 -4.36
C ASP A 56 7.63 -3.41 -5.27
N CYS A 57 7.14 -3.56 -6.51
CA CYS A 57 6.87 -2.43 -7.40
C CYS A 57 5.82 -1.50 -6.78
N PHE A 58 4.70 -2.06 -6.29
CA PHE A 58 3.66 -1.29 -5.62
C PHE A 58 4.18 -0.56 -4.38
N ASN A 59 4.89 -1.26 -3.49
CA ASN A 59 5.45 -0.68 -2.27
C ASN A 59 6.48 0.42 -2.56
N LEU A 60 7.23 0.30 -3.67
CA LEU A 60 8.16 1.34 -4.10
C LEU A 60 7.44 2.61 -4.58
N ILE A 61 6.30 2.45 -5.27
CA ILE A 61 5.45 3.56 -5.69
C ILE A 61 4.83 4.26 -4.48
N VAL A 62 4.27 3.51 -3.52
CA VAL A 62 3.75 4.06 -2.26
C VAL A 62 4.82 4.88 -1.53
N ARG A 63 6.04 4.32 -1.43
CA ARG A 63 7.19 5.00 -0.82
C ARG A 63 7.51 6.30 -1.55
N LYS A 64 7.48 6.32 -2.88
CA LYS A 64 7.69 7.54 -3.67
C LYS A 64 6.61 8.59 -3.38
N ILE A 65 5.33 8.20 -3.41
CA ILE A 65 4.20 9.11 -3.15
C ILE A 65 4.34 9.74 -1.76
N MET A 66 4.61 8.92 -0.73
CA MET A 66 4.82 9.42 0.63
C MET A 66 5.99 10.42 0.70
N LEU A 67 7.12 10.12 0.06
CA LEU A 67 8.28 11.02 0.04
C LEU A 67 7.97 12.34 -0.66
N ASP A 68 7.24 12.31 -1.77
CA ASP A 68 6.83 13.52 -2.51
C ASP A 68 5.86 14.38 -1.66
N ASP A 69 4.92 13.77 -0.94
CA ASP A 69 4.00 14.45 -0.01
C ASP A 69 4.74 15.08 1.18
N ILE A 70 5.75 14.39 1.72
CA ILE A 70 6.60 14.91 2.79
C ILE A 70 7.38 16.13 2.30
N GLN A 71 8.02 16.04 1.13
CA GLN A 71 8.77 17.15 0.56
C GLN A 71 7.87 18.37 0.33
N THR A 72 6.65 18.14 -0.13
CA THR A 72 5.65 19.19 -0.34
C THR A 72 5.23 19.82 0.99
N SER A 73 4.96 19.01 2.01
CA SER A 73 4.60 19.48 3.36
C SER A 73 5.72 20.31 3.99
N GLN A 74 6.97 19.88 3.85
CA GLN A 74 8.14 20.62 4.35
C GLN A 74 8.31 21.97 3.67
N LYS A 75 8.17 22.03 2.34
CA LYS A 75 8.24 23.30 1.57
C LYS A 75 7.14 24.27 1.96
N THR A 76 5.94 23.77 2.22
CA THR A 76 4.76 24.57 2.58
C THR A 76 4.64 24.83 4.09
N LYS A 77 5.54 24.27 4.91
CA LYS A 77 5.50 24.31 6.38
C LYS A 77 4.19 23.77 6.97
N GLN A 78 3.56 22.81 6.27
CA GLN A 78 2.36 22.14 6.71
C GLN A 78 2.70 20.82 7.41
N LEU A 79 1.78 20.36 8.27
CA LEU A 79 1.88 19.04 8.88
C LEU A 79 1.60 17.96 7.82
N ILE A 80 2.25 16.80 7.98
CA ILE A 80 1.99 15.63 7.16
C ILE A 80 0.62 15.07 7.54
N ALA A 81 -0.38 15.38 6.71
CA ALA A 81 -1.77 15.04 6.98
C ALA A 81 -2.15 13.62 6.57
N LYS A 82 -1.37 12.96 5.70
CA LYS A 82 -1.69 11.65 5.15
C LYS A 82 -0.62 10.65 5.51
N HIS A 83 -1.05 9.45 5.89
CA HIS A 83 -0.16 8.31 6.04
C HIS A 83 -0.53 7.21 5.05
N TYR A 84 0.43 6.85 4.19
CA TYR A 84 0.29 5.74 3.27
C TYR A 84 0.93 4.49 3.86
N LEU A 85 0.12 3.44 4.06
CA LEU A 85 0.62 2.10 4.33
C LEU A 85 1.07 1.46 3.03
N ASP A 86 2.06 0.57 3.13
CA ASP A 86 2.41 -0.32 2.03
C ASP A 86 1.74 -1.69 2.24
N MET A 87 1.95 -2.63 1.31
CA MET A 87 1.31 -3.94 1.35
C MET A 87 1.73 -4.80 2.55
N LYS A 88 2.77 -4.43 3.31
CA LYS A 88 3.20 -5.23 4.47
C LYS A 88 2.13 -5.33 5.52
N PHE A 89 1.35 -4.26 5.76
CA PHE A 89 0.24 -4.32 6.70
C PHE A 89 -0.72 -5.44 6.31
N TRP A 90 -1.23 -5.40 5.08
CA TRP A 90 -2.17 -6.41 4.59
C TRP A 90 -1.59 -7.82 4.62
N MET A 91 -0.34 -7.98 4.15
CA MET A 91 0.31 -9.29 4.09
C MET A 91 0.58 -9.90 5.46
N THR A 92 0.92 -9.09 6.46
CA THR A 92 1.16 -9.58 7.83
C THR A 92 -0.12 -10.11 8.49
N THR A 93 -1.30 -9.70 8.02
CA THR A 93 -2.57 -10.21 8.56
C THR A 93 -2.98 -11.58 8.01
N ASP A 94 -2.33 -12.12 6.98
CA ASP A 94 -2.70 -13.41 6.35
C ASP A 94 -4.20 -13.48 5.93
N PHE A 95 -4.79 -12.35 5.49
CA PHE A 95 -6.18 -12.31 5.04
C PHE A 95 -6.49 -13.40 4.00
N GLY A 96 -7.65 -14.05 4.15
CA GLY A 96 -8.12 -15.08 3.21
C GLY A 96 -7.50 -16.47 3.44
N ARG A 97 -6.49 -16.61 4.29
CA ARG A 97 -5.92 -17.91 4.66
C ARG A 97 -6.87 -18.65 5.62
N HIS A 98 -6.99 -19.97 5.45
CA HIS A 98 -7.80 -20.80 6.34
C HIS A 98 -7.28 -20.73 7.79
N PRO A 99 -8.14 -20.66 8.82
CA PRO A 99 -7.72 -20.55 10.22
C PRO A 99 -6.64 -21.55 10.64
N ASP A 100 -6.78 -22.81 10.26
CA ASP A 100 -5.82 -23.88 10.59
C ASP A 100 -4.41 -23.68 9.99
N PHE A 101 -4.31 -22.85 8.94
CA PHE A 101 -3.04 -22.55 8.27
C PHE A 101 -2.55 -21.13 8.54
N ARG A 102 -3.26 -20.33 9.35
CA ARG A 102 -2.79 -18.98 9.71
C ARG A 102 -1.61 -19.10 10.65
N LYS A 103 -0.56 -18.35 10.35
CA LYS A 103 0.51 -18.16 11.33
C LYS A 103 -0.05 -17.39 12.51
N LYS A 104 0.52 -17.62 13.69
CA LYS A 104 0.24 -16.75 14.85
C LYS A 104 0.58 -15.31 14.46
N LEU A 105 -0.35 -14.40 14.68
CA LEU A 105 -0.18 -12.98 14.35
C LEU A 105 1.05 -12.42 15.07
N ASP A 106 2.03 -11.94 14.29
CA ASP A 106 3.16 -11.19 14.82
C ASP A 106 2.75 -9.73 15.01
N VAL A 107 2.35 -9.40 16.24
CA VAL A 107 1.89 -8.06 16.61
C VAL A 107 3.01 -7.01 16.47
N GLU A 108 4.28 -7.38 16.65
CA GLU A 108 5.38 -6.43 16.50
C GLU A 108 5.61 -6.12 15.02
N GLN A 109 5.60 -7.14 14.16
CA GLN A 109 5.66 -6.94 12.71
C GLN A 109 4.47 -6.12 12.20
N LEU A 110 3.27 -6.41 12.70
CA LEU A 110 2.06 -5.65 12.35
C LEU A 110 2.18 -4.18 12.79
N ALA A 111 2.62 -3.92 14.02
CA ALA A 111 2.86 -2.56 14.50
C ALA A 111 3.91 -1.83 13.66
N ASN A 112 4.99 -2.52 13.27
CA ASN A 112 6.03 -1.93 12.40
C ASN A 112 5.50 -1.52 11.03
N SER A 113 4.43 -2.14 10.53
CA SER A 113 3.83 -1.80 9.23
C SER A 113 3.01 -0.50 9.22
N VAL A 114 2.63 0.02 10.40
CA VAL A 114 1.80 1.24 10.55
C VAL A 114 2.54 2.41 11.20
N ARG A 115 3.81 2.22 11.58
CA ARG A 115 4.63 3.28 12.17
C ARG A 115 5.02 4.33 11.13
N SER A 116 5.40 5.50 11.61
CA SER A 116 6.04 6.52 10.78
C SER A 116 7.19 5.95 9.97
N TRP A 117 7.26 6.28 8.67
CA TRP A 117 8.31 5.82 7.77
C TRP A 117 9.72 6.11 8.36
N PRO A 118 10.56 5.08 8.60
CA PRO A 118 11.87 5.26 9.21
C PRO A 118 12.75 6.33 8.55
N GLY A 119 13.35 7.18 9.39
CA GLY A 119 14.20 8.28 8.95
C GLY A 119 13.46 9.57 8.63
N ILE A 120 12.13 9.60 8.72
CA ILE A 120 11.32 10.81 8.55
C ILE A 120 10.67 11.16 9.90
N LYS A 121 10.79 12.43 10.30
CA LYS A 121 10.19 12.93 11.54
C LYS A 121 8.75 13.38 11.29
N TYR A 122 7.79 12.51 11.58
CA TYR A 122 6.37 12.84 11.68
C TYR A 122 5.66 11.84 12.58
N ASN A 123 4.43 12.16 13.00
CA ASN A 123 3.64 11.30 13.86
C ASN A 123 2.34 10.86 13.15
N VAL A 124 2.22 9.56 12.90
CA VAL A 124 1.00 8.97 12.31
C VAL A 124 -0.25 9.27 13.14
N SER A 125 -0.13 9.41 14.47
CA SER A 125 -1.26 9.77 15.34
C SER A 125 -1.83 11.17 15.09
N THR A 126 -1.11 12.01 14.34
CA THR A 126 -1.53 13.37 13.97
C THR A 126 -1.98 13.47 12.51
N CYS A 127 -1.83 12.38 11.73
CA CYS A 127 -2.36 12.34 10.37
C CYS A 127 -3.89 12.35 10.43
N LYS A 128 -4.50 13.02 9.44
CA LYS A 128 -5.95 13.10 9.23
C LYS A 128 -6.49 11.90 8.50
N SER A 129 -5.70 11.31 7.60
CA SER A 129 -6.08 10.12 6.85
C SER A 129 -5.02 9.04 6.85
N ILE A 130 -5.48 7.78 6.84
CA ILE A 130 -4.65 6.60 6.57
C ILE A 130 -5.15 5.93 5.30
N HIS A 131 -4.22 5.69 4.39
CA HIS A 131 -4.45 5.03 3.12
C HIS A 131 -3.90 3.61 3.19
N ILE A 132 -4.79 2.63 3.10
CA ILE A 132 -4.54 1.20 3.30
C ILE A 132 -4.74 0.47 1.97
N PRO A 133 -3.65 0.08 1.28
CA PRO A 133 -3.77 -0.76 0.11
C PRO A 133 -4.10 -2.19 0.56
N VAL A 134 -5.09 -2.80 -0.09
CA VAL A 134 -5.42 -4.21 0.09
C VAL A 134 -5.35 -4.92 -1.25
N GLN A 135 -4.97 -6.19 -1.21
CA GLN A 135 -4.89 -7.03 -2.40
C GLN A 135 -5.86 -8.20 -2.29
N CYS A 136 -6.57 -8.46 -3.38
CA CYS A 136 -7.41 -9.65 -3.53
C CYS A 136 -7.12 -10.27 -4.89
N ILE A 137 -6.52 -11.47 -4.89
CA ILE A 137 -6.03 -12.11 -6.12
C ILE A 137 -5.05 -11.15 -6.82
N ASP A 138 -5.43 -10.58 -7.95
CA ASP A 138 -4.61 -9.71 -8.80
C ASP A 138 -5.05 -8.23 -8.73
N GLU A 139 -6.07 -7.91 -7.95
CA GLU A 139 -6.63 -6.56 -7.82
C GLU A 139 -6.07 -5.84 -6.59
N PHE A 140 -5.76 -4.55 -6.75
CA PHE A 140 -5.44 -3.63 -5.67
C PHE A 140 -6.61 -2.68 -5.44
N ILE A 141 -7.07 -2.60 -4.20
CA ILE A 141 -8.13 -1.70 -3.75
C ILE A 141 -7.52 -0.78 -2.68
N LEU A 142 -7.84 0.50 -2.72
CA LEU A 142 -7.39 1.45 -1.70
C LEU A 142 -8.52 1.79 -0.74
N PHE A 143 -8.32 1.50 0.54
CA PHE A 143 -9.18 1.99 1.61
C PHE A 143 -8.57 3.28 2.15
N THR A 144 -9.34 4.35 2.22
CA THR A 144 -8.92 5.60 2.87
C THR A 144 -9.81 5.83 4.07
N LEU A 145 -9.17 5.85 5.24
CA LEU A 145 -9.82 6.17 6.50
C LEU A 145 -9.59 7.65 6.77
N ASP A 146 -10.66 8.44 6.87
CA ASP A 146 -10.61 9.85 7.27
C ASP A 146 -11.08 10.00 8.72
N GLN A 147 -10.18 10.47 9.58
CA GLN A 147 -10.41 10.58 11.01
C GLN A 147 -11.15 11.86 11.42
N ASP A 148 -11.14 12.89 10.57
CA ASP A 148 -11.87 14.14 10.82
C ASP A 148 -13.38 13.89 10.56
N THR A 149 -13.73 13.21 9.47
CA THR A 149 -15.13 12.89 9.12
C THR A 149 -15.61 11.53 9.62
N ARG A 150 -14.71 10.68 10.13
CA ARG A 150 -14.97 9.28 10.48
C ARG A 150 -15.62 8.55 9.30
N THR A 151 -14.95 8.60 8.15
CA THR A 151 -15.45 8.03 6.88
C THR A 151 -14.47 7.03 6.28
N VAL A 152 -14.99 5.95 5.71
CA VAL A 152 -14.21 4.96 4.97
C VAL A 152 -14.49 5.09 3.46
N TYR A 153 -13.53 5.63 2.71
CA TYR A 153 -13.60 5.66 1.26
C TYR A 153 -12.97 4.40 0.67
N ILE A 154 -13.64 3.79 -0.31
CA ILE A 154 -13.17 2.59 -1.01
C ILE A 154 -12.95 2.95 -2.47
N LEU A 155 -11.69 2.95 -2.90
CA LEU A 155 -11.31 3.19 -4.28
C LEU A 155 -10.95 1.86 -4.91
N ASP A 156 -11.91 1.32 -5.65
CA ASP A 156 -11.76 0.09 -6.41
C ASP A 156 -11.81 0.44 -7.90
N PRO A 157 -10.71 0.25 -8.65
CA PRO A 157 -10.68 0.56 -10.09
C PRO A 157 -11.47 -0.47 -10.92
N THR A 158 -11.90 -1.58 -10.33
CA THR A 158 -12.63 -2.61 -11.07
C THR A 158 -14.09 -2.21 -11.29
N PRO A 159 -14.69 -2.57 -12.44
CA PRO A 159 -16.11 -2.38 -12.66
C PRO A 159 -16.94 -3.04 -11.56
N ILE A 160 -18.05 -2.40 -11.17
CA ILE A 160 -18.97 -3.00 -10.19
C ILE A 160 -19.48 -4.33 -10.75
N ASN A 161 -19.14 -5.43 -10.05
CA ASN A 161 -19.66 -6.74 -10.38
C ASN A 161 -21.21 -6.70 -10.27
N PRO A 162 -21.96 -7.12 -11.30
CA PRO A 162 -23.43 -7.10 -11.29
C PRO A 162 -24.07 -7.75 -10.05
N MET A 163 -23.41 -8.76 -9.46
CA MET A 163 -23.85 -9.42 -8.23
C MET A 163 -23.96 -8.46 -7.03
N TYR A 164 -23.17 -7.39 -7.02
CA TYR A 164 -23.16 -6.38 -5.96
C TYR A 164 -23.86 -5.08 -6.37
N ARG A 165 -24.56 -5.03 -7.50
CA ARG A 165 -25.18 -3.79 -8.00
C ARG A 165 -26.11 -3.10 -6.99
N TYR A 166 -26.89 -3.90 -6.26
CA TYR A 166 -27.85 -3.39 -5.26
C TYR A 166 -27.23 -3.15 -3.88
N ASN A 167 -26.09 -3.80 -3.60
CA ASN A 167 -25.33 -3.60 -2.36
C ASN A 167 -23.83 -3.68 -2.65
N PRO A 168 -23.22 -2.61 -3.18
CA PRO A 168 -21.79 -2.60 -3.55
C PRO A 168 -20.88 -2.89 -2.35
N LEU A 169 -21.29 -2.46 -1.15
CA LEU A 169 -20.52 -2.63 0.08
C LEU A 169 -20.29 -4.11 0.43
N ALA A 170 -21.20 -5.01 0.04
CA ALA A 170 -21.09 -6.44 0.30
C ALA A 170 -19.78 -7.06 -0.23
N LYS A 171 -19.20 -6.52 -1.32
CA LYS A 171 -17.88 -6.93 -1.85
C LYS A 171 -16.75 -6.70 -0.83
N TYR A 172 -16.91 -5.72 0.04
CA TYR A 172 -15.85 -5.17 0.90
C TYR A 172 -16.02 -5.50 2.38
N VAL A 173 -17.22 -5.89 2.85
CA VAL A 173 -17.52 -6.14 4.28
C VAL A 173 -16.45 -6.98 4.98
N LYS A 174 -16.03 -8.11 4.38
CA LYS A 174 -15.00 -8.98 4.98
C LYS A 174 -13.65 -8.27 5.14
N LYS A 175 -13.30 -7.37 4.22
CA LYS A 175 -12.07 -6.59 4.26
C LYS A 175 -12.16 -5.48 5.30
N ILE A 176 -13.31 -4.80 5.41
CA ILE A 176 -13.56 -3.77 6.42
C ILE A 176 -13.44 -4.35 7.83
N ILE A 177 -14.13 -5.47 8.10
CA ILE A 177 -14.04 -6.18 9.39
C ILE A 177 -12.59 -6.59 9.68
N TRP A 178 -11.86 -7.02 8.65
CA TRP A 178 -10.47 -7.42 8.84
C TRP A 178 -9.56 -6.25 9.20
N ILE A 179 -9.73 -5.11 8.53
CA ILE A 179 -9.01 -3.88 8.85
C ILE A 179 -9.39 -3.40 10.25
N SER A 180 -10.68 -3.41 10.61
CA SER A 180 -11.16 -2.98 11.92
C SER A 180 -10.63 -3.85 13.07
N GLU A 181 -10.37 -5.12 12.81
CA GLU A 181 -9.74 -6.00 13.78
C GLU A 181 -8.23 -5.73 13.93
N HIS A 182 -7.51 -5.53 12.82
CA HIS A 182 -6.05 -5.54 12.81
C HIS A 182 -5.41 -4.16 12.96
N LEU A 183 -6.00 -3.11 12.37
CA LEU A 183 -5.44 -1.76 12.43
C LEU A 183 -5.39 -1.23 13.88
N PRO A 184 -6.44 -1.34 14.71
CA PRO A 184 -6.37 -0.90 16.09
C PRO A 184 -5.33 -1.64 16.93
N LYS A 185 -5.15 -2.95 16.70
CA LYS A 185 -4.11 -3.76 17.36
C LYS A 185 -2.71 -3.24 17.00
N ALA A 186 -2.48 -2.96 15.71
CA ALA A 186 -1.24 -2.38 15.21
C ALA A 186 -0.98 -1.01 15.83
N MET A 187 -1.98 -0.12 15.81
CA MET A 187 -1.89 1.26 16.27
C MET A 187 -1.74 1.38 17.78
N SER A 188 -2.43 0.55 18.56
CA SER A 188 -2.30 0.53 20.02
C SER A 188 -0.87 0.20 20.45
N LYS A 189 -0.16 -0.63 19.67
CA LYS A 189 1.24 -0.96 19.89
C LYS A 189 2.20 0.08 19.32
N ALA A 190 1.92 0.61 18.13
CA ALA A 190 2.80 1.55 17.41
C ALA A 190 2.74 2.99 17.96
N CYS A 191 1.55 3.45 18.32
CA CYS A 191 1.26 4.80 18.81
C CYS A 191 0.19 4.74 19.91
N PRO A 192 0.56 4.33 21.14
CA PRO A 192 -0.39 4.24 22.25
C PRO A 192 -1.12 5.57 22.48
N GLY A 193 -2.44 5.52 22.70
CA GLY A 193 -3.30 6.71 22.90
C GLY A 193 -3.68 7.44 21.61
N SER A 194 -3.26 6.95 20.44
CA SER A 194 -3.73 7.44 19.14
C SER A 194 -5.21 7.13 18.93
N ARG A 195 -5.96 8.07 18.33
CA ARG A 195 -7.34 7.87 17.87
C ARG A 195 -7.48 6.85 16.73
N TRP A 196 -6.36 6.41 16.14
CA TRP A 196 -6.36 5.36 15.11
C TRP A 196 -6.56 3.94 15.67
N ASN A 197 -6.82 3.81 16.98
CA ASN A 197 -7.28 2.57 17.60
C ASN A 197 -8.82 2.49 17.75
N GLU A 198 -9.56 3.49 17.24
CA GLU A 198 -11.02 3.45 17.19
C GLU A 198 -11.52 2.30 16.28
N ASP A 199 -12.69 1.77 16.59
CA ASP A 199 -13.37 0.79 15.74
C ASP A 199 -13.96 1.49 14.50
N ILE A 200 -13.37 1.22 13.34
CA ILE A 200 -13.81 1.79 12.06
C ILE A 200 -15.15 1.22 11.58
N LEU A 201 -15.69 0.16 12.21
CA LEU A 201 -17.06 -0.29 11.91
C LEU A 201 -18.12 0.72 12.34
N LEU A 202 -17.75 1.67 13.21
CA LEU A 202 -18.61 2.77 13.65
C LEU A 202 -18.51 4.00 12.74
N TRP A 203 -17.76 3.91 11.65
CA TRP A 203 -17.49 5.00 10.70
C TRP A 203 -18.43 4.88 9.49
N HIS A 204 -18.68 6.00 8.81
CA HIS A 204 -19.61 6.10 7.69
C HIS A 204 -18.98 5.74 6.34
#